data_AF-A0A0R3WUX9-F1
#
_entry.id   AF-A0A0R3WUX9-F1
#
_cell.length_a   1.000
_cell.length_b   1.000
_cell.length_c   1.000
_cell.angle_alpha   90.00
_cell.angle_beta   90.00
_cell.angle_gamma   90.00
#
_symmetry.space_group_name_H-M   'P 1'
#
loop_
_entity.id
_entity.type
_entity.pdbx_description
1 polymer ?
#
loop_
_entity_poly.entity_id
_entity_poly.type
_entity_poly.pdbx_seq_one_letter_code
_entity_poly.pdbx_strand_id
1 'polypeptide(L)'
;MGSASSSLDSSTAGYHILKVQDGSPGQKAGLEAFFDFIVSVGDIRLHQDNESIKDVLAKYKDTPMRLEVYSSKTQEFREVTLIPSSDWGGQGLLGLSIRYCSFKGASENVWHVLEVSPGSPAAMAGLQPFTDYIIGTDALLNDVSIRFTVSLVASRYKTLIFYLSIFSGS
;
A
#
# COMPACT_ATOMS: atom_id res chain seq x y z
N MET A 1 -9.21 31.13 10.63
CA MET A 1 -9.24 29.97 11.55
C MET A 1 -8.75 28.76 10.78
N GLY A 2 -7.88 27.98 11.41
CA GLY A 2 -6.80 27.21 10.78
C GLY A 2 -7.23 26.17 9.76
N SER A 3 -6.43 26.07 8.70
CA SER A 3 -6.39 24.98 7.74
C SER A 3 -6.12 23.67 8.47
N ALA A 4 -7.04 22.71 8.38
CA ALA A 4 -6.79 21.34 8.82
C ALA A 4 -5.83 20.68 7.84
N SER A 5 -4.52 20.84 8.09
CA SER A 5 -3.53 19.89 7.61
C SER A 5 -3.90 18.55 8.22
N SER A 6 -4.35 17.60 7.41
CA SER A 6 -4.47 16.21 7.80
C SER A 6 -3.06 15.65 7.97
N SER A 7 -2.37 16.07 9.03
CA SER A 7 -1.14 15.46 9.47
C SER A 7 -1.45 13.99 9.69
N LEU A 8 -0.91 13.12 8.84
CA LEU A 8 -0.91 11.68 9.07
C LEU A 8 -0.51 11.46 10.53
N ASP A 9 -1.37 10.78 11.30
CA ASP A 9 -1.04 10.40 12.68
C ASP A 9 0.28 9.62 12.60
N SER A 10 1.39 10.23 12.98
CA SER A 10 2.75 9.70 12.74
C SER A 10 2.97 8.34 13.41
N SER A 11 2.13 8.02 14.39
CA SER A 11 2.03 6.73 15.07
C SER A 11 1.50 5.58 14.20
N THR A 12 0.81 5.87 13.10
CA THR A 12 0.11 4.88 12.25
C THR A 12 0.50 4.95 10.78
N ALA A 13 1.69 5.44 10.48
CA ALA A 13 2.22 5.53 9.12
C ALA A 13 3.57 4.82 8.97
N GLY A 14 3.84 4.36 7.76
CA GLY A 14 5.05 3.63 7.41
C GLY A 14 5.18 3.43 5.90
N TYR A 15 6.25 2.76 5.48
CA TYR A 15 6.49 2.42 4.08
C TYR A 15 5.84 1.08 3.74
N HIS A 16 4.72 1.13 3.03
CA HIS A 16 4.01 -0.03 2.51
C HIS A 16 4.83 -0.74 1.45
N ILE A 17 4.98 -2.05 1.60
CA ILE A 17 5.69 -2.90 0.64
C ILE A 17 4.73 -3.27 -0.49
N LEU A 18 5.01 -2.79 -1.70
CA LEU A 18 4.20 -3.05 -2.90
C LEU A 18 4.70 -4.27 -3.68
N LYS A 19 6.01 -4.51 -3.65
CA LYS A 19 6.64 -5.63 -4.35
C LYS A 19 7.90 -6.07 -3.63
N VAL A 20 8.14 -7.37 -3.64
CA VAL A 20 9.38 -8.00 -3.18
C VAL A 20 9.97 -8.76 -4.37
N GLN A 21 11.24 -8.52 -4.68
CA GLN A 21 11.93 -9.19 -5.78
C GLN A 21 12.42 -10.58 -5.34
N ASP A 22 12.40 -11.54 -6.26
CA ASP A 22 12.93 -12.89 -6.01
C ASP A 22 14.44 -12.87 -5.77
N GLY A 23 14.90 -13.69 -4.83
CA GLY A 23 16.31 -13.76 -4.42
C GLY A 23 16.81 -12.57 -3.59
N SER A 24 15.97 -11.55 -3.38
CA SER A 24 16.35 -10.33 -2.69
C SER A 24 16.54 -10.51 -1.17
N PRO A 25 17.30 -9.62 -0.52
CA PRO A 25 17.39 -9.58 0.94
C PRO A 25 16.02 -9.44 1.61
N GLY A 26 15.11 -8.65 1.02
CA GLY A 26 13.74 -8.50 1.53
C GLY A 26 12.94 -9.81 1.49
N GLN A 27 13.05 -10.60 0.43
CA GLN A 27 12.40 -11.90 0.34
C GLN A 27 12.96 -12.89 1.37
N LYS A 28 14.29 -12.97 1.48
CA LYS A 28 14.97 -13.85 2.44
C LYS A 28 14.62 -13.52 3.89
N ALA A 29 14.31 -12.26 4.17
CA ALA A 29 13.89 -11.77 5.47
C ALA A 29 12.40 -12.03 5.78
N GLY A 30 11.63 -12.58 4.83
CA GLY A 30 10.20 -12.85 5.02
C GLY A 30 9.32 -11.61 4.98
N LEU A 31 9.72 -10.58 4.22
CA LEU A 31 8.85 -9.45 3.92
C LEU A 31 7.80 -9.86 2.89
N GLU A 32 6.55 -9.50 3.15
CA GLU A 32 5.38 -9.82 2.33
C GLU A 32 4.85 -8.56 1.65
N ALA A 33 4.74 -8.61 0.32
CA ALA A 33 4.07 -7.55 -0.44
C ALA A 33 2.61 -7.39 0.00
N PHE A 34 2.08 -6.18 -0.11
CA PHE A 34 0.73 -5.73 0.25
C PHE A 34 0.37 -5.78 1.73
N PHE A 35 0.91 -6.71 2.51
CA PHE A 35 0.55 -6.86 3.92
C PHE A 35 1.49 -6.11 4.85
N ASP A 36 2.75 -5.95 4.45
CA ASP A 36 3.75 -5.37 5.34
C ASP A 36 3.96 -3.87 5.13
N PHE A 37 4.18 -3.20 6.26
CA PHE A 37 4.55 -1.81 6.34
C PHE A 37 5.84 -1.71 7.17
N ILE A 38 6.90 -1.14 6.60
CA ILE A 38 8.13 -0.85 7.32
C ILE A 38 7.92 0.44 8.10
N VAL A 39 8.05 0.33 9.42
CA VAL A 39 7.67 1.40 10.35
C VAL A 39 8.89 2.09 10.92
N SER A 40 9.94 1.33 11.24
CA SER A 40 11.21 1.86 11.73
C SER A 40 12.39 1.04 11.24
N VAL A 41 13.57 1.69 11.24
CA VAL A 41 14.87 1.09 10.95
C VAL A 41 15.77 1.32 12.17
N GLY A 42 16.12 0.26 12.89
CA GLY A 42 16.77 0.37 14.19
C GLY A 42 15.93 1.22 15.15
N ASP A 43 16.52 2.29 15.67
CA ASP A 43 15.83 3.26 16.55
C ASP A 43 15.20 4.43 15.78
N ILE A 44 15.33 4.45 14.45
CA ILE A 44 14.85 5.54 13.59
C ILE A 44 13.43 5.25 13.15
N ARG A 45 12.47 6.04 13.64
CA ARG A 45 11.10 6.04 13.13
C ARG A 45 11.06 6.67 11.72
N LEU A 46 10.46 5.96 10.78
CA LEU A 46 10.35 6.42 9.40
C LEU A 46 9.17 7.37 9.25
N HIS A 47 9.42 8.56 8.71
CA HIS A 47 8.40 9.57 8.39
C HIS A 47 8.64 10.12 6.98
N GLN A 48 7.58 10.64 6.35
CA GLN A 48 7.66 11.21 5.00
C GLN A 48 8.61 12.41 4.91
N ASP A 49 8.67 13.19 5.99
CA ASP A 49 9.42 14.45 6.08
C ASP A 49 10.86 14.27 6.61
N ASN A 50 11.25 13.03 6.96
CA ASN A 50 12.60 12.72 7.43
C ASN A 50 13.58 12.52 6.25
N GLU A 51 14.86 12.26 6.56
CA GLU A 51 15.83 11.72 5.59
C GLU A 51 15.17 10.62 4.73
N SER A 52 15.44 10.66 3.42
CA SER A 52 14.93 9.65 2.50
C SER A 52 15.28 8.28 3.06
N ILE A 53 14.31 7.36 3.13
CA ILE A 53 14.56 5.98 3.56
C ILE A 53 15.75 5.36 2.81
N LYS A 54 16.02 5.78 1.57
CA LYS A 54 17.19 5.37 0.80
C LYS A 54 18.51 5.72 1.49
N ASP A 55 18.60 6.91 2.09
CA ASP A 55 19.79 7.38 2.79
C ASP A 55 19.99 6.61 4.11
N VAL A 56 18.89 6.34 4.83
CA VAL A 56 18.90 5.49 6.02
C VAL A 56 19.40 4.09 5.65
N LEU A 57 18.83 3.47 4.61
CA LEU A 57 19.24 2.14 4.14
C LEU A 57 20.70 2.10 3.68
N ALA A 58 21.19 3.17 3.06
CA ALA A 58 22.58 3.26 2.62
C ALA A 58 23.57 3.24 3.79
N LYS A 59 23.20 3.80 4.95
CA LYS A 59 24.02 3.75 6.18
C LYS A 59 24.20 2.32 6.71
N TYR A 60 23.25 1.42 6.43
CA TYR A 60 23.29 0.02 6.85
C TYR A 60 23.80 -0.94 5.77
N LYS A 61 24.36 -0.42 4.67
CA LYS A 61 24.86 -1.27 3.58
C LYS A 61 25.85 -2.32 4.11
N ASP A 62 25.62 -3.59 3.75
CA ASP A 62 26.42 -4.76 4.10
C ASP A 62 26.54 -5.01 5.63
N THR A 63 25.64 -4.43 6.43
CA THR A 63 25.56 -4.64 7.89
C THR A 63 24.18 -5.12 8.32
N PRO A 64 24.06 -5.91 9.40
CA PRO A 64 22.76 -6.30 9.94
C PRO A 64 21.93 -5.08 10.32
N MET A 65 20.73 -5.01 9.75
CA MET A 65 19.76 -3.94 9.95
C MET A 65 18.47 -4.52 10.48
N ARG A 66 18.00 -3.96 11.58
CA ARG A 66 16.76 -4.34 12.24
C ARG A 66 15.62 -3.45 11.75
N LEU A 67 14.51 -4.06 11.38
CA LEU A 67 13.29 -3.39 10.92
C LEU A 67 12.15 -3.71 11.88
N GLU A 68 11.33 -2.71 12.20
CA GLU A 68 10.00 -2.95 12.75
C GLU A 68 8.99 -2.94 11.61
N VAL A 69 8.25 -4.03 11.50
CA VAL A 69 7.29 -4.26 10.42
C VAL A 69 5.91 -4.47 11.02
N TYR A 70 4.94 -3.68 10.56
CA TYR A 70 3.53 -3.92 10.85
C TYR A 70 2.94 -4.81 9.75
N SER A 71 2.29 -5.91 10.14
CA SER A 71 1.53 -6.75 9.22
C SER A 71 0.05 -6.41 9.30
N SER A 72 -0.56 -5.96 8.20
CA SER A 72 -2.01 -5.74 8.14
C SER A 72 -2.82 -7.03 8.17
N LYS A 73 -2.18 -8.19 7.90
CA LYS A 73 -2.81 -9.51 7.93
C LYS A 73 -3.05 -9.98 9.36
N THR A 74 -2.05 -9.86 10.24
CA THR A 74 -2.17 -10.25 11.65
C THR A 74 -2.53 -9.09 12.56
N GLN A 75 -2.42 -7.85 12.06
CA GLN A 75 -2.55 -6.60 12.83
C GLN A 75 -1.53 -6.48 13.96
N GLU A 76 -0.36 -7.10 13.79
CA GLU A 76 0.71 -7.12 14.79
C GLU A 76 2.00 -6.51 14.23
N PHE A 77 2.83 -6.02 15.15
CA PHE A 77 4.20 -5.59 14.86
C PHE A 77 5.15 -6.77 15.07
N ARG A 78 6.10 -6.92 14.15
CA ARG A 78 7.18 -7.90 14.27
C ARG A 78 8.51 -7.28 13.92
N GLU A 79 9.56 -7.84 14.51
CA GLU A 79 10.92 -7.45 14.22
C GLU A 79 11.51 -8.35 13.14
N VAL A 80 12.14 -7.74 12.14
CA VAL A 80 12.80 -8.43 11.04
C VAL A 80 14.24 -7.94 10.95
N THR A 81 15.20 -8.86 10.99
CA THR A 81 16.62 -8.52 10.79
C THR A 81 17.05 -8.99 9.41
N LEU A 82 17.69 -8.11 8.65
CA LEU A 82 18.22 -8.43 7.32
C LEU A 82 19.51 -7.66 7.04
N ILE A 83 20.23 -8.05 5.99
CA ILE A 83 21.46 -7.37 5.56
C ILE A 83 21.19 -6.72 4.20
N PRO A 84 21.13 -5.38 4.10
CA PRO A 84 21.03 -4.69 2.81
C PRO A 84 22.29 -4.96 2.00
N SER A 85 22.14 -5.28 0.72
CA SER A 85 23.29 -5.58 -0.16
C SER A 85 23.02 -5.12 -1.59
N SER A 86 24.07 -4.74 -2.31
CA SER A 86 24.02 -4.49 -3.76
C SER A 86 24.29 -5.76 -4.60
N ASP A 87 24.72 -6.84 -3.97
CA ASP A 87 25.44 -7.92 -4.67
C ASP A 87 24.54 -9.13 -4.98
N TRP A 88 23.25 -9.02 -4.68
CA TRP A 88 22.26 -10.09 -4.92
C TRP A 88 21.72 -10.13 -6.35
N GLY A 89 22.17 -9.22 -7.23
CA GLY A 89 21.89 -9.27 -8.68
C GLY A 89 20.60 -8.59 -9.14
N GLY A 90 19.92 -7.82 -8.28
CA GLY A 90 18.72 -7.06 -8.63
C GLY A 90 18.80 -5.58 -8.31
N GLN A 91 17.65 -4.90 -8.30
CA GLN A 91 17.60 -3.45 -8.12
C GLN A 91 17.43 -3.04 -6.65
N GLY A 92 18.34 -2.20 -6.18
CA GLY A 92 18.30 -1.60 -4.83
C GLY A 92 18.89 -2.52 -3.76
N LEU A 93 18.98 -1.99 -2.52
CA LEU A 93 19.65 -2.70 -1.43
C LEU A 93 18.83 -3.85 -0.83
N LEU A 94 17.50 -3.77 -0.93
CA LEU A 94 16.57 -4.74 -0.33
C LEU A 94 15.72 -5.49 -1.37
N GLY A 95 15.69 -5.03 -2.61
CA GLY A 95 14.80 -5.56 -3.65
C GLY A 95 13.32 -5.26 -3.42
N LEU A 96 13.00 -4.13 -2.77
CA LEU A 96 11.63 -3.75 -2.43
C LEU A 96 11.15 -2.58 -3.28
N SER A 97 9.86 -2.62 -3.67
CA SER A 97 9.11 -1.44 -4.08
C SER A 97 8.27 -0.98 -2.90
N ILE A 98 8.38 0.29 -2.52
CA ILE A 98 7.75 0.84 -1.32
C ILE A 98 7.07 2.17 -1.56
N ARG A 99 6.03 2.46 -0.77
CA ARG A 99 5.32 3.75 -0.76
C ARG A 99 5.01 4.15 0.67
N TYR A 100 5.27 5.40 1.03
CA TYR A 100 4.85 5.91 2.34
C TYR A 100 3.34 6.13 2.36
N CYS A 101 2.64 5.54 3.33
CA CYS A 101 1.23 5.79 3.58
C CYS A 101 0.84 5.46 5.03
N SER A 102 -0.35 5.90 5.45
CA SER A 102 -0.92 5.40 6.70
C SER A 102 -1.38 3.96 6.53
N PHE A 103 -1.14 3.14 7.55
CA PHE A 103 -1.74 1.81 7.68
C PHE A 103 -3.02 1.83 8.54
N LYS A 104 -3.45 3.00 9.02
CA LYS A 104 -4.75 3.19 9.68
C LYS A 104 -5.87 2.89 8.68
N GLY A 105 -6.69 1.89 8.97
CA GLY A 105 -7.76 1.47 8.07
C GLY A 105 -7.26 0.83 6.77
N ALA A 106 -6.02 0.33 6.69
CA ALA A 106 -5.54 -0.40 5.51
C ALA A 106 -6.41 -1.62 5.18
N SER A 107 -6.96 -2.27 6.21
CA SER A 107 -7.96 -3.34 6.09
C SER A 107 -9.38 -2.82 5.81
N GLU A 108 -9.67 -1.54 6.05
CA GLU A 108 -10.97 -0.90 5.82
C GLU A 108 -11.14 -0.41 4.37
N ASN A 109 -10.04 -0.28 3.62
CA ASN A 109 -10.04 0.16 2.22
C ASN A 109 -10.05 -1.01 1.21
N VAL A 110 -10.37 -2.21 1.68
CA VAL A 110 -10.48 -3.42 0.85
C VAL A 110 -11.95 -3.69 0.55
N TRP A 111 -12.31 -3.64 -0.73
CA TRP A 111 -13.68 -3.85 -1.19
C TRP A 111 -13.81 -5.23 -1.83
N HIS A 112 -14.61 -6.10 -1.23
CA HIS A 112 -14.89 -7.42 -1.77
C HIS A 112 -15.87 -7.31 -2.96
N VAL A 113 -15.49 -7.87 -4.10
CA VAL A 113 -16.38 -7.99 -5.25
C VAL A 113 -17.41 -9.06 -4.92
N LEU A 114 -18.69 -8.69 -4.87
CA LEU A 114 -19.79 -9.63 -4.62
C LEU A 114 -20.30 -10.18 -5.96
N GLU A 115 -21.39 -9.61 -6.49
CA GLU A 115 -21.95 -10.01 -7.76
C GLU A 115 -21.44 -9.12 -8.90
N VAL A 116 -21.18 -9.73 -10.05
CA VAL A 116 -20.76 -9.04 -11.28
C VAL A 116 -21.81 -9.33 -12.36
N SER A 117 -22.47 -8.28 -12.85
CA SER A 117 -23.51 -8.43 -13.87
C SER A 117 -22.89 -8.73 -15.26
N PRO A 118 -23.44 -9.67 -16.05
CA PRO A 118 -22.96 -9.94 -17.41
C PRO A 118 -22.98 -8.69 -18.29
N GLY A 119 -21.89 -8.46 -19.05
CA GLY A 119 -21.74 -7.28 -19.91
C GLY A 119 -21.49 -5.96 -19.17
N SER A 120 -21.38 -5.98 -17.84
CA SER A 120 -21.00 -4.81 -17.06
C SER A 120 -19.52 -4.44 -17.25
N PRO A 121 -19.14 -3.20 -16.93
CA PRO A 121 -17.74 -2.77 -16.93
C PRO A 121 -16.84 -3.64 -16.04
N ALA A 122 -17.37 -4.12 -14.90
CA ALA A 122 -16.66 -5.03 -14.02
C ALA A 122 -16.39 -6.39 -14.71
N ALA A 123 -17.38 -6.93 -15.43
CA ALA A 123 -17.21 -8.16 -16.22
C ALA A 123 -16.21 -7.98 -17.36
N MET A 124 -16.25 -6.83 -18.05
CA MET A 124 -15.30 -6.50 -19.13
C MET A 124 -13.88 -6.29 -18.61
N ALA A 125 -13.74 -5.75 -17.40
CA ALA A 125 -12.46 -5.60 -16.70
C ALA A 125 -11.94 -6.94 -16.13
N GLY A 126 -12.73 -8.02 -16.22
CA GLY A 126 -12.35 -9.36 -15.78
C GLY A 126 -12.54 -9.62 -14.29
N LEU A 127 -13.18 -8.70 -13.54
CA LEU A 127 -13.42 -8.89 -12.11
C LEU A 127 -14.26 -10.14 -11.86
N GLN A 128 -13.76 -11.00 -10.99
CA GLN A 128 -14.41 -12.25 -10.61
C GLN A 128 -15.28 -12.07 -9.35
N PRO A 129 -16.56 -12.46 -9.41
CA PRO A 129 -17.47 -12.34 -8.28
C PRO A 129 -17.03 -13.23 -7.11
N PHE A 130 -17.18 -12.72 -5.89
CA PHE A 130 -16.83 -13.36 -4.61
C PHE A 130 -15.37 -13.74 -4.39
N THR A 131 -14.48 -13.56 -5.38
CA THR A 131 -13.06 -13.90 -5.26
C THR A 131 -12.16 -12.67 -5.27
N ASP A 132 -12.51 -11.65 -6.03
CA ASP A 132 -11.65 -10.49 -6.20
C ASP A 132 -11.85 -9.47 -5.06
N TYR A 133 -10.73 -8.84 -4.68
CA TYR A 133 -10.70 -7.77 -3.70
C TYR A 133 -10.03 -6.54 -4.32
N ILE A 134 -10.72 -5.42 -4.27
CA ILE A 134 -10.19 -4.14 -4.72
C ILE A 134 -9.51 -3.48 -3.52
N ILE A 135 -8.18 -3.34 -3.60
CA ILE A 135 -7.33 -2.84 -2.50
C ILE A 135 -6.86 -1.40 -2.68
N GLY A 136 -7.27 -0.72 -3.76
CA GLY A 136 -6.93 0.67 -4.03
C GLY A 136 -7.05 1.05 -5.51
N THR A 137 -6.78 2.32 -5.81
CA THR A 137 -6.63 2.84 -7.18
C THR A 137 -5.29 3.58 -7.27
N ASP A 138 -4.74 3.76 -8.48
CA ASP A 138 -3.49 4.51 -8.71
C ASP A 138 -3.65 6.03 -8.46
N ALA A 139 -4.89 6.51 -8.28
CA ALA A 139 -5.15 7.91 -7.99
C ALA A 139 -5.01 8.17 -6.49
N LEU A 140 -4.09 9.07 -6.15
CA LEU A 140 -4.10 9.86 -4.92
C LEU A 140 -5.51 10.41 -4.66
N LEU A 141 -6.34 9.67 -3.93
CA LEU A 141 -7.61 10.13 -3.37
C LEU A 141 -7.36 11.01 -2.13
N ASN A 142 -6.38 11.91 -2.22
CA ASN A 142 -6.07 12.88 -1.17
C ASN A 142 -6.38 14.33 -1.58
N ASP A 143 -7.04 14.52 -2.72
CA ASP A 143 -7.51 15.85 -3.11
C ASP A 143 -8.99 15.80 -3.45
N VAL A 144 -9.76 16.66 -2.79
CA VAL A 144 -11.23 16.76 -2.82
C VAL A 144 -11.73 17.34 -4.16
N SER A 145 -11.06 17.08 -5.28
CA SER A 145 -11.35 17.78 -6.55
C SER A 145 -11.22 16.97 -7.83
N ILE A 146 -10.81 15.70 -7.81
CA ILE A 146 -10.74 14.93 -9.07
C ILE A 146 -12.09 14.30 -9.41
N ARG A 147 -12.93 15.06 -10.12
CA ARG A 147 -14.16 14.60 -10.80
C ARG A 147 -13.83 13.72 -12.01
N PHE A 148 -13.17 12.57 -11.79
CA PHE A 148 -13.40 11.38 -12.60
C PHE A 148 -14.27 10.44 -11.79
N THR A 149 -15.57 10.72 -11.87
CA THR A 149 -16.59 10.01 -11.10
C THR A 149 -16.79 8.62 -11.70
N VAL A 150 -16.10 7.61 -11.19
CA VAL A 150 -16.75 6.30 -11.03
C VAL A 150 -17.81 6.54 -9.96
N SER A 151 -19.07 6.75 -10.36
CA SER A 151 -20.18 6.96 -9.42
C SER A 151 -20.42 5.67 -8.66
N LEU A 152 -19.69 5.48 -7.57
CA LEU A 152 -19.97 4.49 -6.54
C LEU A 152 -21.16 5.00 -5.71
N VAL A 153 -22.38 4.76 -6.19
CA VAL A 153 -23.58 4.99 -5.37
C VAL A 153 -23.73 3.80 -4.44
N ALA A 154 -23.19 3.93 -3.22
CA ALA A 154 -23.49 3.01 -2.13
C ALA A 154 -24.95 3.22 -1.70
N SER A 155 -25.85 2.34 -2.12
CA SER A 155 -27.20 2.28 -1.54
C SER A 155 -27.12 1.70 -0.13
N ARG A 156 -27.99 2.19 0.76
CA ARG A 156 -28.06 1.93 2.21
C ARG A 156 -28.25 0.47 2.64
N TYR A 157 -28.10 -0.49 1.73
CA TYR A 157 -28.23 -1.91 1.99
C TYR A 157 -27.17 -2.68 1.19
N LYS A 158 -25.90 -2.61 1.62
CA LYS A 158 -24.84 -3.63 1.42
C LYS A 158 -24.71 -4.32 0.04
N THR A 159 -25.08 -3.66 -1.06
CA THR A 159 -24.86 -4.14 -2.43
C THR A 159 -24.26 -3.00 -3.26
N LEU A 160 -23.04 -3.21 -3.76
CA LEU A 160 -22.38 -2.32 -4.71
C LEU A 160 -22.83 -2.66 -6.13
N ILE A 161 -23.53 -1.73 -6.77
CA ILE A 161 -23.88 -1.82 -8.19
C ILE A 161 -22.93 -0.87 -8.95
N PHE A 162 -22.11 -1.42 -9.85
CA PHE A 162 -21.20 -0.64 -10.68
C PHE A 162 -21.94 -0.08 -11.91
N TYR A 163 -22.15 1.24 -11.97
CA TYR A 163 -22.50 1.94 -13.21
C TYR A 163 -21.27 2.70 -13.73
N LEU A 164 -20.72 2.28 -14.88
CA LEU A 164 -19.79 3.10 -15.65
C LEU A 164 -20.60 3.77 -16.77
N SER A 165 -20.96 5.03 -16.57
CA SER A 165 -21.45 5.87 -17.67
C SER A 165 -20.26 6.58 -18.29
N ILE A 166 -19.83 6.11 -19.46
CA ILE A 166 -18.88 6.86 -20.29
C ILE A 166 -19.69 7.99 -20.94
N PHE A 167 -19.62 9.20 -20.41
CA PHE A 167 -20.09 10.38 -21.14
C PHE A 167 -19.06 10.71 -22.22
N SER A 168 -19.39 10.42 -23.48
CA SER A 168 -18.74 11.10 -24.61
C SER A 168 -19.18 12.56 -24.57
N GLY A 169 -18.24 13.47 -24.30
CA GLY A 169 -18.46 14.89 -24.53
C GLY A 169 -18.81 15.12 -26.00
N SER A 170 -19.89 15.88 -26.24
CA SER A 170 -20.14 16.53 -27.52
C SER A 170 -19.43 17.88 -27.55
#